data_AF-A0A972ZKL6-F1
#
_entry.id   AF-A0A972ZKL6-F1
#
_cell.length_a   1.000
_cell.length_b   1.000
_cell.length_c   1.000
_cell.angle_alpha   90.00
_cell.angle_beta   90.00
_cell.angle_gamma   90.00
#
_symmetry.space_group_name_H-M   'P 1'
#
loop_
_entity.id
_entity.type
_entity.pdbx_description
1 polymer ?
#
loop_
_entity_poly.entity_id
_entity_poly.type
_entity_poly.pdbx_seq_one_letter_code
_entity_poly.pdbx_strand_id
1 'polypeptide(L)'
;MAKKKNLKTQKDAKKGDGPEGLMRSLFERMEAEADAEALNDNVITPFIAALEEVCEARGYQLNIYGEKSNIVFSGSEADAEAIYKMVEDYLTAKEGD
;
A
#
# COMPACT_ATOMS: atom_id res chain seq x y z
N MET A 1 32.26 -14.28 -45.22
CA MET A 1 30.89 -13.75 -45.09
C MET A 1 30.10 -14.64 -44.14
N ALA A 2 29.75 -14.16 -42.95
CA ALA A 2 28.88 -14.88 -42.01
C ALA A 2 27.94 -13.87 -41.35
N LYS A 3 26.64 -13.97 -41.68
CA LYS A 3 25.55 -13.15 -41.12
C LYS A 3 25.44 -13.43 -39.61
N LYS A 4 25.88 -12.48 -38.77
CA LYS A 4 25.48 -12.47 -37.35
C LYS A 4 24.11 -11.79 -37.26
N LYS A 5 23.13 -12.59 -36.83
CA LYS A 5 21.73 -12.23 -36.64
C LYS A 5 21.63 -11.05 -35.67
N ASN A 6 20.94 -9.99 -36.10
CA ASN A 6 20.41 -8.95 -35.22
C ASN A 6 19.49 -9.62 -34.18
N LEU A 7 19.93 -9.72 -32.93
CA LEU A 7 18.99 -9.79 -31.82
C LEU A 7 18.37 -8.39 -31.68
N LYS A 8 17.24 -8.19 -32.34
CA LYS A 8 16.26 -7.21 -31.90
C LYS A 8 15.72 -7.74 -30.58
N THR A 9 16.28 -7.31 -29.46
CA THR A 9 15.68 -7.52 -28.14
C THR A 9 14.30 -6.88 -28.21
N GLN A 10 13.29 -7.71 -28.01
CA GLN A 10 11.90 -7.35 -28.19
C GLN A 10 11.53 -6.21 -27.26
N LYS A 11 11.17 -5.10 -27.92
CA LYS A 11 10.21 -4.11 -27.49
C LYS A 11 8.95 -4.81 -26.99
N ASP A 12 8.76 -4.82 -25.68
CA ASP A 12 7.46 -4.86 -24.99
C ASP A 12 7.66 -4.41 -23.53
N ALA A 13 7.99 -3.13 -23.35
CA ALA A 13 7.63 -2.47 -22.09
C ALA A 13 6.09 -2.43 -22.07
N LYS A 14 5.48 -3.44 -21.44
CA LYS A 14 4.03 -3.55 -21.32
C LYS A 14 3.49 -2.28 -20.67
N LYS A 15 2.38 -1.80 -21.24
CA LYS A 15 1.62 -0.63 -20.83
C LYS A 15 1.06 -0.82 -19.40
N GLY A 16 1.90 -0.72 -18.37
CA GLY A 16 1.48 -1.00 -16.99
C GLY A 16 2.54 -0.99 -15.87
N ASP A 17 3.81 -0.69 -16.12
CA ASP A 17 4.85 -0.73 -15.06
C ASP A 17 4.96 0.54 -14.19
N GLY A 18 3.99 1.44 -14.26
CA GLY A 18 3.92 2.66 -13.46
C GLY A 18 2.94 2.56 -12.28
N PRO A 19 2.93 3.55 -11.37
CA PRO A 19 1.94 3.65 -10.29
C PRO A 19 0.49 3.46 -10.75
N GLU A 20 0.15 3.99 -11.93
CA GLU A 20 -1.18 3.88 -12.54
C GLU A 20 -1.52 2.44 -12.97
N GLY A 21 -0.51 1.66 -13.35
CA GLY A 21 -0.68 0.27 -13.72
C GLY A 21 -0.91 -0.63 -12.50
N LEU A 22 -0.20 -0.36 -11.40
CA LEU A 22 -0.45 -1.03 -10.12
C LEU A 22 -1.86 -0.71 -9.61
N MET A 23 -2.27 0.56 -9.62
CA MET A 23 -3.62 0.96 -9.22
C MET A 23 -4.70 0.25 -10.04
N ARG A 24 -4.57 0.25 -11.39
CA ARG A 24 -5.53 -0.45 -12.25
C ARG A 24 -5.59 -1.95 -11.95
N SER A 25 -4.44 -2.59 -11.74
CA SER A 25 -4.41 -4.01 -11.38
C SER A 25 -5.07 -4.31 -10.05
N LEU A 26 -4.98 -3.41 -9.06
CA LEU A 26 -5.66 -3.59 -7.77
C LEU A 26 -7.17 -3.42 -7.94
N PHE A 27 -7.63 -2.41 -8.68
CA PHE A 27 -9.05 -2.24 -9.00
C PHE A 27 -9.64 -3.45 -9.72
N GLU A 28 -8.97 -3.94 -10.76
CA GLU A 28 -9.43 -5.12 -11.52
C GLU A 28 -9.55 -6.37 -10.63
N ARG A 29 -8.67 -6.53 -9.64
CA ARG A 29 -8.75 -7.64 -8.67
C ARG A 29 -9.91 -7.44 -7.69
N MET A 30 -10.08 -6.23 -7.16
CA MET A 30 -11.17 -5.93 -6.23
C MET A 30 -12.55 -6.09 -6.86
N GLU A 31 -12.73 -5.67 -8.12
CA GLU A 31 -13.99 -5.81 -8.86
C GLU A 31 -14.31 -7.27 -9.25
N ALA A 32 -13.31 -8.15 -9.28
CA ALA A 32 -13.48 -9.56 -9.65
C ALA A 32 -13.99 -10.43 -8.49
N GLU A 33 -14.00 -9.92 -7.26
CA GLU A 33 -14.42 -10.66 -6.08
C GLU A 33 -15.95 -10.72 -5.99
N ALA A 34 -16.47 -11.90 -5.61
CA ALA A 34 -17.90 -12.18 -5.69
C ALA A 34 -18.73 -11.46 -4.61
N ASP A 35 -18.13 -11.22 -3.45
CA ASP A 35 -18.75 -10.56 -2.30
C ASP A 35 -17.69 -9.89 -1.41
N ALA A 36 -18.16 -9.23 -0.35
CA ALA A 36 -17.32 -8.48 0.57
C ALA A 36 -16.37 -9.35 1.41
N GLU A 37 -16.74 -10.61 1.70
CA GLU A 37 -15.90 -11.52 2.47
C GLU A 37 -14.70 -11.95 1.62
N ALA A 38 -14.97 -12.38 0.38
CA ALA A 38 -13.93 -12.72 -0.59
C ALA A 38 -13.00 -11.53 -0.90
N LEU A 39 -13.56 -10.33 -1.05
CA LEU A 39 -12.78 -9.10 -1.25
C LEU A 39 -11.82 -8.82 -0.08
N ASN A 40 -12.30 -8.95 1.15
CA ASN A 40 -11.50 -8.74 2.35
C ASN A 40 -10.38 -9.75 2.48
N ASP A 41 -10.68 -11.04 2.25
CA ASP A 41 -9.72 -12.12 2.45
C ASP A 41 -8.68 -12.21 1.34
N ASN A 42 -9.09 -11.99 0.08
CA ASN A 42 -8.23 -12.24 -1.08
C ASN A 42 -7.41 -11.02 -1.50
N VAL A 43 -7.91 -9.80 -1.22
CA VAL A 43 -7.29 -8.58 -1.75
C VAL A 43 -6.96 -7.57 -0.66
N ILE A 44 -7.92 -7.14 0.16
CA ILE A 44 -7.71 -6.03 1.11
C ILE A 44 -6.74 -6.44 2.23
N THR A 45 -7.01 -7.53 2.94
CA THR A 45 -6.16 -7.98 4.07
C THR A 45 -4.74 -8.28 3.62
N PRO A 46 -4.50 -9.04 2.52
CA PRO A 46 -3.14 -9.28 2.05
C PRO A 46 -2.42 -8.00 1.59
N PHE A 47 -3.13 -7.05 0.99
CA PHE A 47 -2.55 -5.78 0.56
C PHE A 47 -2.11 -4.93 1.76
N ILE A 48 -2.97 -4.79 2.77
CA ILE A 48 -2.64 -4.03 3.98
C ILE A 48 -1.50 -4.70 4.75
N ALA A 49 -1.52 -6.02 4.92
CA ALA A 49 -0.43 -6.75 5.58
C ALA A 49 0.92 -6.52 4.87
N ALA A 50 0.94 -6.61 3.55
CA ALA A 50 2.16 -6.32 2.77
C ALA A 50 2.61 -4.87 2.91
N LEU A 51 1.68 -3.92 2.99
CA LEU A 51 1.99 -2.50 3.21
C LEU A 51 2.56 -2.27 4.61
N GLU A 52 1.97 -2.89 5.65
CA GLU A 52 2.44 -2.84 7.03
C GLU A 52 3.88 -3.36 7.16
N GLU A 53 4.19 -4.53 6.58
CA GLU A 53 5.56 -5.09 6.60
C GLU A 53 6.59 -4.13 5.98
N VAL A 54 6.26 -3.51 4.85
CA VAL A 54 7.15 -2.56 4.18
C VAL A 54 7.29 -1.25 4.97
N CYS A 55 6.20 -0.78 5.57
CA CYS A 55 6.18 0.42 6.40
C CYS A 55 7.05 0.22 7.65
N GLU A 56 6.85 -0.87 8.38
CA GLU A 56 7.65 -1.25 9.55
C GLU A 56 9.13 -1.33 9.21
N ALA A 57 9.48 -2.07 8.16
CA ALA A 57 10.87 -2.25 7.73
C ALA A 57 11.58 -0.94 7.32
N ARG A 58 10.83 0.13 7.06
CA ARG A 58 11.34 1.42 6.59
C ARG A 58 11.07 2.58 7.55
N GLY A 59 10.47 2.32 8.71
CA GLY A 59 10.14 3.35 9.71
C GLY A 59 9.01 4.30 9.28
N TYR A 60 8.09 3.85 8.41
CA TYR A 60 6.85 4.57 8.13
C TYR A 60 5.77 4.16 9.12
N GLN A 61 4.90 5.11 9.47
CA GLN A 61 3.74 4.85 10.32
C GLN A 61 2.46 5.01 9.49
N LEU A 62 1.67 3.95 9.42
CA LEU A 62 0.38 3.90 8.72
C LEU A 62 -0.74 4.13 9.73
N ASN A 63 -1.48 5.24 9.59
CA ASN A 63 -2.61 5.56 10.46
C ASN A 63 -3.91 5.56 9.65
N ILE A 64 -4.89 4.79 10.11
CA ILE A 64 -6.27 4.80 9.58
C ILE A 64 -7.16 5.49 10.61
N TYR A 65 -7.86 6.56 10.21
CA TYR A 65 -8.79 7.30 11.08
C TYR A 65 -10.10 7.61 10.36
N GLY A 66 -11.18 6.95 10.77
CA GLY A 66 -12.49 7.05 10.13
C GLY A 66 -12.44 6.57 8.67
N GLU A 67 -12.99 7.34 7.73
CA GLU A 67 -12.94 7.04 6.30
C GLU A 67 -11.63 7.49 5.60
N LYS A 68 -10.66 7.99 6.35
CA LYS A 68 -9.42 8.56 5.79
C LYS A 68 -8.18 7.89 6.36
N SER A 69 -7.17 7.71 5.52
CA SER A 69 -5.86 7.20 5.90
C SER A 69 -4.79 8.26 5.68
N ASN A 70 -3.91 8.43 6.67
CA ASN A 70 -2.73 9.30 6.57
C ASN A 70 -1.47 8.45 6.73
N ILE A 71 -0.48 8.68 5.86
CA ILE A 71 0.86 8.10 6.00
C ILE A 71 1.79 9.21 6.46
N VAL A 72 2.42 9.03 7.62
CA VAL A 72 3.35 10.01 8.21
C VAL A 72 4.72 9.36 8.34
N PHE A 73 5.76 10.08 7.90
CA PHE A 73 7.15 9.69 8.10
C PHE A 73 7.68 10.41 9.34
N SER A 74 8.02 9.66 10.39
CA SER A 74 8.48 10.23 11.67
C SER A 74 9.98 10.53 11.68
N GLY A 75 10.79 9.80 10.91
CA GLY A 75 12.25 9.93 10.89
C GLY A 75 12.98 9.38 12.12
N SER A 76 12.26 9.07 13.20
CA SER A 76 12.78 8.37 14.39
C SER A 76 11.70 7.57 15.13
N GLU A 77 12.10 6.58 15.92
CA GLU A 77 11.20 5.74 16.72
C GLU A 77 10.57 6.52 17.88
N ALA A 78 11.31 7.45 18.50
CA ALA A 78 10.80 8.31 19.56
C ALA A 78 9.69 9.23 19.05
N ASP A 79 9.85 9.79 17.84
CA ASP A 79 8.83 10.63 17.21
C ASP A 79 7.61 9.81 16.79
N ALA A 80 7.81 8.56 16.36
CA ALA A 80 6.72 7.64 16.04
C ALA A 80 5.85 7.30 17.25
N GLU A 81 6.48 7.03 18.41
CA GLU A 81 5.75 6.78 19.66
C GLU A 81 5.00 8.03 20.14
N ALA A 82 5.61 9.21 20.03
CA ALA A 82 4.98 10.47 20.38
C ALA A 82 3.75 10.78 19.52
N ILE A 83 3.85 10.57 18.19
CA ILE A 83 2.74 10.73 17.26
C ILE A 83 1.62 9.73 17.58
N TYR A 84 1.96 8.46 17.82
CA TYR A 84 0.98 7.43 18.19
C TYR A 84 0.20 7.81 19.45
N LYS A 85 0.91 8.14 20.54
CA LYS A 85 0.28 8.56 21.80
C LYS A 85 -0.60 9.80 21.65
N MET A 86 -0.14 10.79 20.88
CA MET A 86 -0.93 12.00 20.62
C MET A 86 -2.24 11.70 19.89
N VAL A 87 -2.24 10.73 18.96
CA VAL A 87 -3.44 10.27 18.27
C VAL A 87 -4.36 9.55 19.26
N GLU A 88 -3.85 8.57 20.02
CA GLU A 88 -4.64 7.82 21.01
C GLU A 88 -5.27 8.74 22.08
N ASP A 89 -4.51 9.71 22.59
CA ASP A 89 -5.00 10.69 23.58
C ASP A 89 -6.14 11.53 23.01
N TYR A 90 -6.02 11.98 21.75
CA TYR A 90 -7.08 12.73 21.07
C TYR A 90 -8.34 11.90 20.85
N LEU A 91 -8.20 10.62 20.49
CA LEU A 91 -9.33 9.70 20.30
C LEU A 91 -10.05 9.42 21.62
N THR A 92 -9.28 9.12 22.66
CA THR A 92 -9.80 8.85 24.01
C THR A 92 -10.56 10.05 24.57
N ALA A 93 -10.05 11.26 24.37
CA ALA A 93 -10.71 12.49 24.82
C ALA A 93 -12.07 12.73 24.12
N LYS A 94 -12.30 12.13 22.95
CA LYS A 94 -13.50 12.33 22.13
C LYS A 94 -14.59 11.28 22.37
N GLU A 95 -14.27 10.15 22.99
CA GLU A 95 -15.25 9.12 23.40
C GLU A 95 -15.87 9.40 24.77
N GLY A 96 -15.30 10.33 25.54
CA GLY A 96 -15.76 10.71 26.88
C GLY A 96 -16.75 11.88 26.95
N ASP A 97 -17.21 12.40 25.80
CA ASP A 97 -18.15 13.53 25.63
C ASP A 97 -19.36 13.09 24.80
#